data_AF-A0A2E2A2X2-F1
#
_entry.id   AF-A0A2E2A2X2-F1
#
_cell.length_a   1.000
_cell.length_b   1.000
_cell.length_c   1.000
_cell.angle_alpha   90.00
_cell.angle_beta   90.00
_cell.angle_gamma   90.00
#
_symmetry.space_group_name_H-M   'P 1'
#
loop_
_entity.id
_entity.type
_entity.pdbx_description
1 polymer ?
#
loop_
_entity_poly.entity_id
_entity_poly.type
_entity_poly.pdbx_seq_one_letter_code
_entity_poly.pdbx_strand_id
1 'polypeptide(L)'
;MSKNKNFIFHYAIFLFSSIGIFLTYRMHKLYSLNQECGTGNCNEIFNEVTFFGISNIYLGMAHYSILTTIGLSCIFLKKPIIKAIIPIRTLMIIIGFIYSIYLMSYIIFTDVRFCELCFYSACISTILFLFTIRLGFKNTSFKQSEFFKYLYISTALIIILLITTHKPNIQPSFKNETTNVATYDIPISGSVVFGNPNAKVTITEFTDFQ
;
A
#
# COMPACT_ATOMS: atom_id res chain seq x y z
N MET A 1 -18.44 23.91 23.30
CA MET A 1 -18.07 23.66 21.89
C MET A 1 -16.81 22.80 21.67
N SER A 2 -15.95 22.50 22.68
CA SER A 2 -14.71 21.72 22.46
C SER A 2 -14.87 20.19 22.39
N LYS A 3 -15.93 19.62 23.00
CA LYS A 3 -16.12 18.15 23.09
C LYS A 3 -16.33 17.46 21.74
N ASN A 4 -16.95 18.12 20.76
CA ASN A 4 -17.16 17.53 19.42
C ASN A 4 -15.88 17.48 18.57
N LYS A 5 -14.90 18.36 18.81
CA LYS A 5 -13.67 18.39 18.01
C LYS A 5 -12.82 17.14 18.23
N ASN A 6 -12.68 16.68 19.49
CA ASN A 6 -11.91 15.48 19.80
C ASN A 6 -12.48 14.23 19.14
N PHE A 7 -13.82 14.12 19.12
CA PHE A 7 -14.50 13.01 18.46
C PHE A 7 -14.15 12.92 16.96
N ILE A 8 -14.21 14.06 16.25
CA ILE A 8 -13.93 14.12 14.81
C ILE A 8 -12.53 13.57 14.50
N PHE A 9 -11.53 13.90 15.31
CA PHE A 9 -10.17 13.39 15.10
C PHE A 9 -10.05 11.90 15.39
N HIS A 10 -10.70 11.38 16.45
CA HIS A 10 -10.71 9.93 16.72
C HIS A 10 -11.39 9.14 15.60
N TYR A 11 -12.49 9.68 15.06
CA TYR A 11 -13.20 9.08 13.93
C TYR A 11 -12.37 9.17 12.65
N ALA A 12 -11.72 10.31 12.39
CA ALA A 12 -10.83 10.46 11.25
C ALA A 12 -9.67 9.45 11.29
N ILE A 13 -9.03 9.26 12.46
CA ILE A 13 -7.98 8.24 12.62
C ILE A 13 -8.52 6.84 12.27
N PHE A 14 -9.70 6.49 12.76
CA PHE A 14 -10.34 5.21 12.44
C PHE A 14 -10.65 5.07 10.94
N LEU A 15 -11.20 6.12 10.32
CA LEU A 15 -11.54 6.13 8.90
C LEU A 15 -10.29 5.96 8.03
N PHE A 16 -9.25 6.77 8.26
CA PHE A 16 -8.01 6.72 7.47
C PHE A 16 -7.23 5.43 7.69
N SER A 17 -7.19 4.88 8.91
CA SER A 17 -6.58 3.56 9.14
C SER A 17 -7.35 2.45 8.42
N SER A 18 -8.68 2.51 8.39
CA SER A 18 -9.49 1.54 7.65
C SER A 18 -9.29 1.63 6.13
N ILE A 19 -9.12 2.83 5.58
CA ILE A 19 -8.71 3.04 4.18
C ILE A 19 -7.30 2.44 3.95
N GLY A 20 -6.39 2.58 4.91
CA GLY A 20 -5.07 1.96 4.87
C GLY A 20 -5.13 0.41 4.81
N ILE A 21 -6.05 -0.22 5.56
CA ILE A 21 -6.31 -1.67 5.45
C ILE A 21 -6.74 -2.03 4.03
N PHE A 22 -7.73 -1.31 3.49
CA PHE A 22 -8.20 -1.56 2.13
C PHE A 22 -7.08 -1.42 1.08
N LEU A 23 -6.25 -0.40 1.20
CA LEU A 23 -5.11 -0.15 0.32
C LEU A 23 -4.08 -1.28 0.39
N THR A 24 -3.69 -1.70 1.59
CA THR A 24 -2.72 -2.80 1.80
C THR A 24 -3.29 -4.16 1.39
N TYR A 25 -4.59 -4.39 1.55
CA TYR A 25 -5.26 -5.56 1.01
C TYR A 25 -5.23 -5.59 -0.53
N ARG A 26 -5.45 -4.42 -1.17
CA ARG A 26 -5.33 -4.29 -2.62
C ARG A 26 -3.90 -4.57 -3.09
N MET A 27 -2.88 -4.07 -2.39
CA MET A 27 -1.47 -4.39 -2.66
C MET A 27 -1.22 -5.90 -2.57
N HIS A 28 -1.70 -6.56 -1.51
CA HIS A 28 -1.57 -8.01 -1.36
C HIS A 28 -2.20 -8.78 -2.53
N LYS A 29 -3.42 -8.40 -2.96
CA LYS A 29 -4.08 -9.04 -4.10
C LYS A 29 -3.31 -8.87 -5.41
N LEU A 30 -2.78 -7.67 -5.68
CA LEU A 30 -1.97 -7.42 -6.88
C LEU A 30 -0.67 -8.20 -6.84
N TYR A 31 -0.01 -8.23 -5.68
CA TYR A 31 1.20 -9.00 -5.45
C TYR A 31 0.98 -10.50 -5.67
N SER A 32 -0.07 -11.08 -5.10
CA SER A 32 -0.40 -12.51 -5.29
C SER A 32 -0.76 -12.88 -6.74
N LEU A 33 -1.16 -11.90 -7.55
CA LEU A 33 -1.46 -12.08 -8.97
C LEU A 33 -0.27 -11.75 -9.89
N ASN A 34 0.91 -11.40 -9.34
CA ASN A 34 2.06 -10.89 -10.08
C ASN A 34 1.70 -9.74 -11.04
N GLN A 35 0.76 -8.89 -10.62
CA GLN A 35 0.32 -7.74 -11.43
C GLN A 35 1.08 -6.48 -11.02
N GLU A 36 1.45 -5.69 -12.02
CA GLU A 36 2.00 -4.36 -11.81
C GLU A 36 0.94 -3.44 -11.19
N CYS A 37 1.39 -2.57 -10.30
CA CYS A 37 0.56 -1.74 -9.44
C CYS A 37 0.21 -0.37 -10.08
N GLY A 38 -0.07 -0.35 -11.38
CA GLY A 38 -0.19 0.87 -12.17
C GLY A 38 1.09 1.14 -12.97
N THR A 39 1.57 2.39 -12.99
CA THR A 39 2.68 2.83 -13.88
C THR A 39 4.09 2.42 -13.40
N GLY A 40 4.22 1.43 -12.51
CA GLY A 40 5.49 1.09 -11.89
C GLY A 40 5.56 -0.36 -11.41
N ASN A 41 6.77 -0.91 -11.34
CA ASN A 41 7.01 -2.30 -10.96
C ASN A 41 7.11 -2.42 -9.43
N CYS A 42 5.97 -2.46 -8.73
CA CYS A 42 5.96 -2.50 -7.25
C CYS A 42 6.53 -3.77 -6.61
N ASN A 43 6.67 -4.84 -7.38
CA ASN A 43 7.02 -6.15 -6.85
C ASN A 43 8.42 -6.18 -6.22
N GLU A 44 9.35 -5.37 -6.75
CA GLU A 44 10.69 -5.20 -6.18
C GLU A 44 10.61 -4.61 -4.77
N ILE A 45 9.88 -3.51 -4.59
CA ILE A 45 9.71 -2.83 -3.28
C ILE A 45 9.06 -3.75 -2.23
N PHE A 46 8.16 -4.64 -2.66
CA PHE A 46 7.48 -5.57 -1.76
C PHE A 46 8.37 -6.68 -1.21
N ASN A 47 9.46 -7.00 -1.92
CA ASN A 47 10.36 -8.10 -1.62
C ASN A 47 11.73 -7.66 -1.09
N GLU A 48 12.24 -6.52 -1.52
CA GLU A 48 13.59 -6.06 -1.15
C GLU A 48 13.66 -5.57 0.29
N VAL A 49 12.65 -4.80 0.70
CA VAL A 49 12.59 -4.29 2.06
C VAL A 49 11.73 -5.27 2.85
N THR A 50 12.40 -6.11 3.64
CA THR A 50 11.75 -7.03 4.59
C THR A 50 12.25 -6.74 5.99
N PHE A 51 11.35 -6.75 6.96
CA PHE A 51 11.71 -6.61 8.37
C PHE A 51 11.46 -7.95 9.06
N PHE A 52 12.51 -8.57 9.60
CA PHE A 52 12.46 -9.94 10.14
C PHE A 52 11.90 -10.97 9.14
N GLY A 53 12.17 -10.81 7.84
CA GLY A 53 11.65 -11.68 6.78
C GLY A 53 10.15 -11.51 6.48
N ILE A 54 9.49 -10.53 7.08
CA ILE A 54 8.09 -10.19 6.79
C ILE A 54 8.08 -9.14 5.68
N SER A 55 7.32 -9.41 4.61
CA SER A 55 7.10 -8.44 3.53
C SER A 55 6.43 -7.17 4.05
N ASN A 56 6.85 -6.03 3.50
CA ASN A 56 6.30 -4.72 3.82
C ASN A 56 4.78 -4.61 3.69
N ILE A 57 4.18 -5.36 2.75
CA ILE A 57 2.73 -5.38 2.59
C ILE A 57 2.06 -5.82 3.89
N TYR A 58 2.57 -6.90 4.51
CA TYR A 58 2.00 -7.45 5.73
C TYR A 58 2.29 -6.59 6.95
N LEU A 59 3.44 -5.92 7.00
CA LEU A 59 3.74 -4.93 8.05
C LEU A 59 2.76 -3.76 7.99
N GLY A 60 2.52 -3.21 6.79
CA GLY A 60 1.54 -2.15 6.58
C GLY A 60 0.12 -2.61 6.95
N MET A 61 -0.26 -3.81 6.51
CA MET A 61 -1.58 -4.39 6.82
C MET A 61 -1.77 -4.58 8.32
N ALA A 62 -0.77 -5.14 9.03
CA ALA A 62 -0.80 -5.31 10.47
C ALA A 62 -0.89 -3.96 11.20
N HIS A 63 -0.09 -2.98 10.78
CA HIS A 63 -0.09 -1.63 11.33
C HIS A 63 -1.48 -0.97 11.26
N TYR A 64 -2.08 -0.92 10.06
CA TYR A 64 -3.40 -0.33 9.88
C TYR A 64 -4.51 -1.14 10.56
N SER A 65 -4.38 -2.46 10.64
CA SER A 65 -5.32 -3.34 11.35
C SER A 65 -5.33 -3.07 12.86
N ILE A 66 -4.16 -2.91 13.47
CA ILE A 66 -4.05 -2.59 14.89
C ILE A 66 -4.62 -1.19 15.16
N LEU A 67 -4.30 -0.19 14.33
CA LEU A 67 -4.85 1.17 14.49
C LEU A 67 -6.37 1.20 14.36
N THR A 68 -6.92 0.47 13.40
CA THR A 68 -8.37 0.37 13.19
C THR A 68 -9.03 -0.33 14.38
N THR A 69 -8.44 -1.43 14.86
CA THR A 69 -8.93 -2.18 16.01
C THR A 69 -8.91 -1.33 17.28
N ILE A 70 -7.83 -0.59 17.52
CA ILE A 70 -7.73 0.36 18.63
C ILE A 70 -8.80 1.47 18.49
N GLY A 71 -8.96 2.03 17.29
CA GLY A 71 -9.95 3.06 17.00
C GLY A 71 -11.38 2.59 17.27
N LEU A 72 -11.70 1.36 16.88
CA LEU A 72 -12.98 0.71 17.14
C LEU A 72 -13.16 0.36 18.62
N SER A 73 -12.12 -0.16 19.27
CA SER A 73 -12.15 -0.57 20.68
C SER A 73 -12.41 0.60 21.62
N CYS A 74 -12.00 1.82 21.26
CA CYS A 74 -12.33 3.03 22.01
C CYS A 74 -13.84 3.24 22.21
N ILE A 75 -14.70 2.60 21.42
CA ILE A 75 -16.17 2.66 21.55
C ILE A 75 -16.69 1.83 22.72
N PHE A 76 -16.11 0.65 22.91
CA PHE A 76 -16.61 -0.38 23.83
C PHE A 76 -15.92 -0.32 25.19
N LEU A 77 -14.74 0.30 25.26
CA LEU A 77 -13.91 0.30 26.46
C LEU A 77 -14.32 1.39 27.46
N LYS A 78 -14.07 1.10 28.75
CA LYS A 78 -14.29 2.05 29.83
C LYS A 78 -13.24 3.17 29.80
N LYS A 79 -13.60 4.36 30.31
CA LYS A 79 -12.73 5.56 30.40
C LYS A 79 -11.29 5.31 30.88
N PRO A 80 -11.00 4.52 31.94
CA PRO A 80 -9.63 4.31 32.38
C PRO A 80 -8.77 3.60 31.33
N ILE A 81 -9.34 2.61 30.63
CA ILE A 81 -8.64 1.84 29.61
C ILE A 81 -8.38 2.71 28.37
N ILE A 82 -9.34 3.55 27.97
CA ILE A 82 -9.17 4.48 26.84
C ILE A 82 -7.96 5.40 27.06
N LYS A 83 -7.77 5.91 28.29
CA LYS A 83 -6.61 6.76 28.62
C LYS A 83 -5.26 6.05 28.50
N ALA A 84 -5.22 4.72 28.68
CA ALA A 84 -4.01 3.93 28.51
C ALA A 84 -3.74 3.59 27.03
N ILE A 85 -4.80 3.44 26.22
CA ILE A 85 -4.68 3.07 24.80
C ILE A 85 -4.31 4.26 23.90
N ILE A 86 -4.76 5.48 24.21
CA ILE A 86 -4.44 6.68 23.43
C ILE A 86 -2.93 6.90 23.22
N PRO A 87 -2.05 6.80 24.24
CA PRO A 87 -0.61 6.96 24.03
C PRO A 87 -0.03 5.83 23.15
N ILE A 88 -0.50 4.59 23.31
CA ILE A 88 -0.06 3.46 22.47
C ILE A 88 -0.43 3.72 21.00
N ARG A 89 -1.68 4.12 20.73
CA ARG A 89 -2.11 4.49 19.37
C ARG A 89 -1.23 5.57 18.78
N THR A 90 -0.92 6.58 19.58
CA THR A 90 -0.09 7.72 19.17
C THR A 90 1.32 7.29 18.82
N LEU A 91 1.94 6.47 19.67
CA LEU A 91 3.26 5.88 19.42
C LEU A 91 3.26 5.08 18.11
N MET A 92 2.23 4.25 17.89
CA MET A 92 2.10 3.50 16.65
C MET A 92 2.02 4.40 15.42
N ILE A 93 1.23 5.47 15.45
CA ILE A 93 1.13 6.43 14.33
C ILE A 93 2.49 7.07 14.04
N ILE A 94 3.26 7.45 15.08
CA ILE A 94 4.61 8.01 14.91
C ILE A 94 5.53 6.99 14.23
N ILE A 95 5.53 5.73 14.71
CA ILE A 95 6.34 4.66 14.12
C ILE A 95 5.95 4.43 12.65
N GLY A 96 4.66 4.36 12.35
CA GLY A 96 4.16 4.20 10.98
C GLY A 96 4.53 5.38 10.06
N PHE A 97 4.56 6.60 10.59
CA PHE A 97 5.00 7.79 9.85
C PHE A 97 6.49 7.77 9.56
N ILE A 98 7.33 7.49 10.55
CA ILE A 98 8.79 7.37 10.38
C ILE A 98 9.11 6.27 9.38
N TYR A 99 8.47 5.12 9.51
CA TYR A 99 8.66 4.00 8.59
C TYR A 99 8.23 4.35 7.16
N SER A 100 7.14 5.10 7.01
CA SER A 100 6.72 5.58 5.69
C SER A 100 7.70 6.57 5.06
N ILE A 101 8.31 7.48 5.85
CA ILE A 101 9.36 8.37 5.35
C ILE A 101 10.58 7.57 4.90
N TYR A 102 10.97 6.56 5.69
CA TYR A 102 12.06 5.67 5.36
C TYR A 102 11.81 4.97 4.02
N LEU A 103 10.62 4.38 3.83
CA LEU A 103 10.27 3.68 2.60
C LEU A 103 10.24 4.62 1.38
N MET A 104 9.67 5.83 1.53
CA MET A 104 9.67 6.80 0.43
C MET A 104 11.07 7.29 0.10
N SER A 105 11.92 7.50 1.10
CA SER A 105 13.33 7.83 0.89
C SER A 105 14.05 6.70 0.14
N TYR A 106 13.83 5.45 0.55
CA TYR A 106 14.41 4.28 -0.11
C TYR A 106 14.05 4.22 -1.60
N ILE A 107 12.77 4.41 -1.94
CA ILE A 107 12.30 4.44 -3.34
C ILE A 107 13.01 5.54 -4.13
N ILE A 108 13.18 6.73 -3.56
CA ILE A 108 13.84 7.87 -4.23
C ILE A 108 15.33 7.63 -4.45
N PHE A 109 16.04 7.00 -3.50
CA PHE A 109 17.49 6.84 -3.55
C PHE A 109 17.97 5.59 -4.28
N THR A 110 17.14 4.55 -4.38
CA THR A 110 17.52 3.27 -5.01
C THR A 110 17.11 3.20 -6.48
N ASP A 111 16.62 4.30 -7.06
CA ASP A 111 16.16 4.42 -8.46
C ASP A 111 15.11 3.36 -8.84
N VAL A 112 14.36 2.88 -7.84
CA VAL A 112 13.27 1.93 -8.04
C VAL A 112 12.09 2.67 -8.64
N ARG A 113 11.39 2.04 -9.58
CA ARG A 113 10.23 2.65 -10.24
C ARG A 113 9.20 3.12 -9.22
N PHE A 114 8.60 4.27 -9.48
CA PHE A 114 7.62 4.89 -8.59
C PHE A 114 6.41 3.98 -8.33
N CYS A 115 6.16 3.69 -7.05
CA CYS A 115 5.00 2.93 -6.60
C CYS A 115 3.87 3.85 -6.14
N GLU A 116 2.81 3.95 -6.94
CA GLU A 116 1.64 4.79 -6.67
C GLU A 116 0.93 4.37 -5.37
N LEU A 117 0.81 3.07 -5.11
CA LEU A 117 0.14 2.56 -3.92
C LEU A 117 0.94 2.86 -2.64
N CYS A 118 2.28 2.76 -2.67
CA CYS A 118 3.14 3.13 -1.54
C CYS A 118 3.05 4.62 -1.28
N PHE A 119 3.00 5.44 -2.33
CA PHE A 119 2.77 6.87 -2.21
C PHE A 119 1.44 7.19 -1.51
N TYR A 120 0.33 6.55 -1.91
CA TYR A 120 -0.94 6.71 -1.20
C TYR A 120 -0.88 6.28 0.27
N SER A 121 -0.20 5.16 0.56
CA SER A 121 0.03 4.72 1.94
C SER A 121 0.81 5.78 2.73
N ALA A 122 1.81 6.40 2.11
CA ALA A 122 2.58 7.48 2.73
C ALA A 122 1.74 8.73 3.00
N CYS A 123 0.86 9.10 2.07
CA CYS A 123 -0.10 10.19 2.29
C CYS A 123 -1.04 9.88 3.47
N ILE A 124 -1.57 8.66 3.57
CA ILE A 124 -2.44 8.24 4.67
C ILE A 124 -1.69 8.34 6.01
N SER A 125 -0.47 7.79 6.09
CA SER A 125 0.36 7.84 7.30
C SER A 125 0.67 9.29 7.72
N THR A 126 0.97 10.16 6.75
CA THR A 126 1.20 11.59 6.99
C THR A 126 -0.05 12.28 7.53
N ILE A 127 -1.23 12.02 6.96
CA ILE A 127 -2.50 12.59 7.44
C ILE A 127 -2.79 12.14 8.89
N LEU A 128 -2.58 10.86 9.20
CA LEU A 128 -2.73 10.32 10.56
C LEU A 128 -1.78 11.01 11.55
N PHE A 129 -0.54 11.25 11.15
CA PHE A 129 0.44 11.97 11.95
C PHE A 129 0.02 13.43 12.18
N LEU A 130 -0.46 14.14 11.15
CA LEU A 130 -0.96 15.52 11.28
C LEU A 130 -2.16 15.61 12.24
N PHE A 131 -3.09 14.66 12.20
CA PHE A 131 -4.18 14.60 13.18
C PHE A 131 -3.68 14.37 14.60
N THR A 132 -2.62 13.58 14.75
CA THR A 132 -2.00 13.29 16.05
C THR A 132 -1.32 14.54 16.64
N ILE A 133 -0.58 15.29 15.81
CA ILE A 133 -0.03 16.61 16.18
C ILE A 133 -1.16 17.57 16.56
N ARG A 134 -2.25 17.61 15.78
CA ARG A 134 -3.36 18.54 16.02
C ARG A 134 -4.11 18.25 17.32
N LEU A 135 -4.21 16.98 17.71
CA LEU A 135 -4.71 16.56 19.02
C LEU A 135 -3.75 16.91 20.17
N GLY A 136 -2.50 17.27 19.85
CA GLY A 136 -1.49 17.74 20.80
C GLY A 136 -0.97 16.65 21.73
N PHE A 137 -1.02 15.37 21.31
CA PHE A 137 -0.63 14.22 22.14
C PHE A 137 -1.40 14.12 23.48
N LYS A 138 -2.48 14.90 23.65
CA LYS A 138 -3.19 14.98 24.92
C LYS A 138 -4.10 13.78 25.10
N ASN A 139 -4.22 13.34 26.34
CA ASN A 139 -5.13 12.28 26.75
C ASN A 139 -6.58 12.78 26.73
N THR A 140 -7.14 12.86 25.52
CA THR A 140 -8.45 13.42 25.26
C THR A 140 -9.51 12.34 25.45
N SER A 141 -10.24 12.38 26.56
CA SER A 141 -11.46 11.59 26.70
C SER A 141 -12.62 12.32 26.05
N PHE A 142 -13.37 11.65 25.18
CA PHE A 142 -14.65 12.15 24.67
C PHE A 142 -15.82 11.43 25.34
N LYS A 143 -16.99 12.07 25.40
CA LYS A 143 -18.22 11.43 25.87
C LYS A 143 -18.90 10.81 24.65
N GLN A 144 -18.99 9.49 24.63
CA GLN A 144 -19.64 8.73 23.57
C GLN A 144 -21.14 9.08 23.51
N SER A 145 -21.67 9.40 22.34
CA SER A 145 -23.11 9.38 22.09
C SER A 145 -23.48 8.09 21.36
N GLU A 146 -24.74 7.64 21.47
CA GLU A 146 -25.22 6.45 20.75
C GLU A 146 -25.11 6.62 19.23
N PHE A 147 -25.41 7.83 18.72
CA PHE A 147 -25.28 8.16 17.30
C PHE A 147 -23.88 7.84 16.75
N PHE A 148 -22.82 8.16 17.50
CA PHE A 148 -21.46 7.90 17.07
C PHE A 148 -21.11 6.41 17.02
N LYS A 149 -21.73 5.56 17.84
CA LYS A 149 -21.50 4.11 17.77
C LYS A 149 -21.99 3.56 16.42
N TYR A 150 -23.20 3.96 16.00
CA TYR A 150 -23.76 3.57 14.71
C TYR A 150 -22.88 4.00 13.55
N LEU A 151 -22.33 5.22 13.59
CA LEU A 151 -21.43 5.73 12.55
C LEU A 151 -20.22 4.81 12.36
N TYR A 152 -19.49 4.49 13.44
CA TYR A 152 -18.32 3.60 13.37
C TYR A 152 -18.67 2.20 12.84
N ILE A 153 -19.74 1.59 13.36
CA ILE A 153 -20.17 0.24 12.94
C ILE A 153 -20.55 0.25 11.46
N SER A 154 -21.31 1.24 11.01
CA SER A 154 -21.70 1.36 9.59
C SER A 154 -20.48 1.48 8.68
N THR A 155 -19.49 2.31 9.04
CA THR A 155 -18.25 2.43 8.27
C THR A 155 -17.42 1.15 8.27
N ALA A 156 -17.33 0.44 9.39
CA ALA A 156 -16.64 -0.84 9.45
C ALA A 156 -17.30 -1.86 8.50
N LEU A 157 -18.64 -1.94 8.50
CA LEU A 157 -19.39 -2.83 7.61
C LEU A 157 -19.20 -2.45 6.13
N ILE A 158 -19.24 -1.16 5.79
CA ILE A 158 -18.99 -0.69 4.41
C ILE A 158 -17.58 -1.08 3.95
N ILE A 159 -16.58 -0.93 4.81
CA ILE A 159 -15.19 -1.26 4.45
C ILE A 159 -15.00 -2.77 4.30
N ILE A 160 -15.60 -3.58 5.18
CA ILE A 160 -15.62 -5.04 5.04
C ILE A 160 -16.31 -5.44 3.72
N LEU A 161 -17.42 -4.79 3.39
CA LEU A 161 -18.12 -5.03 2.12
C LEU A 161 -17.24 -4.65 0.93
N LEU A 162 -16.56 -3.52 0.96
CA LEU A 162 -15.64 -3.10 -0.09
C LEU A 162 -14.47 -4.10 -0.25
N ILE A 163 -13.88 -4.57 0.85
CA ILE A 163 -12.81 -5.57 0.82
C ILE A 163 -13.29 -6.89 0.20
N THR A 164 -14.48 -7.35 0.56
CA THR A 164 -15.03 -8.64 0.09
C THR A 164 -15.55 -8.59 -1.34
N THR A 165 -16.09 -7.46 -1.78
CA THR A 165 -16.67 -7.30 -3.13
C THR A 165 -15.64 -6.85 -4.17
N HIS A 166 -14.50 -6.29 -3.76
CA HIS A 166 -13.49 -5.79 -4.67
C HIS A 166 -12.80 -6.93 -5.43
N LYS A 167 -13.26 -7.18 -6.66
CA LYS A 167 -12.51 -7.94 -7.65
C LYS A 167 -11.46 -7.02 -8.27
N PRO A 168 -10.15 -7.34 -8.16
CA PRO A 168 -9.14 -6.59 -8.90
C PRO A 168 -9.49 -6.68 -10.39
N ASN A 169 -9.46 -5.54 -11.08
CA ASN A 169 -9.60 -5.54 -12.53
C ASN A 169 -8.36 -6.25 -13.09
N ILE A 170 -8.51 -7.52 -13.42
CA ILE A 170 -7.43 -8.32 -13.99
C ILE A 170 -7.19 -7.77 -15.38
N GLN A 171 -6.23 -6.87 -15.52
CA GLN A 171 -5.67 -6.66 -16.84
C GLN A 171 -5.06 -7.99 -17.26
N PRO A 172 -5.39 -8.51 -18.47
CA PRO A 172 -4.70 -9.66 -18.99
C PRO A 172 -3.23 -9.26 -19.03
N SER A 173 -2.45 -9.82 -18.11
CA SER A 173 -1.00 -9.83 -18.26
C SER A 173 -0.81 -10.43 -19.64
N PHE A 174 -0.29 -9.63 -20.57
CA PHE A 174 0.44 -10.19 -21.70
C PHE A 174 1.60 -10.93 -21.04
N LYS A 175 1.33 -12.14 -20.54
CA LYS A 175 2.29 -13.22 -20.66
C LYS A 175 2.68 -13.11 -22.10
N ASN A 176 3.95 -12.82 -22.34
CA ASN A 176 4.56 -13.20 -23.59
C ASN A 176 4.15 -14.66 -23.74
N GLU A 177 3.07 -14.89 -24.51
CA GLU A 177 2.93 -16.10 -25.26
C GLU A 177 4.32 -16.27 -25.81
N THR A 178 4.96 -17.36 -25.41
CA THR A 178 5.99 -17.97 -26.21
C THR A 178 5.37 -18.12 -27.59
N THR A 179 5.38 -17.04 -28.38
CA THR A 179 5.54 -17.13 -29.81
C THR A 179 6.64 -18.14 -29.92
N ASN A 180 6.36 -19.26 -30.57
CA ASN A 180 7.36 -20.18 -31.04
C ASN A 180 8.31 -19.34 -31.92
N VAL A 181 9.25 -18.64 -31.30
CA VAL A 181 10.34 -17.96 -31.97
C VAL A 181 11.22 -19.11 -32.37
N ALA A 182 10.94 -19.65 -33.55
CA ALA A 182 11.82 -20.59 -34.19
C ALA A 182 13.14 -19.84 -34.42
N THR A 183 14.13 -20.15 -33.59
CA THR A 183 15.51 -19.76 -33.82
C THR A 183 15.99 -20.53 -35.04
N TYR A 184 16.30 -19.82 -36.11
CA TYR A 184 16.95 -20.38 -37.29
C TYR A 184 18.40 -19.92 -37.27
N ASP A 185 19.32 -20.86 -37.16
CA ASP A 185 20.74 -20.56 -37.35
C ASP A 185 20.96 -20.22 -38.83
N ILE A 186 21.26 -18.95 -39.10
CA ILE A 186 21.62 -18.51 -40.43
C ILE A 186 23.14 -18.70 -40.56
N PRO A 187 23.63 -19.57 -41.46
CA PRO A 187 25.07 -19.70 -41.68
C PRO A 187 25.63 -18.36 -42.17
N ILE A 188 26.56 -17.79 -41.40
CA ILE A 188 27.22 -16.54 -41.73
C ILE A 188 28.22 -16.82 -42.86
N SER A 189 27.79 -16.69 -44.11
CA SER A 189 28.71 -16.59 -45.24
C SER A 189 29.26 -15.17 -45.25
N GLY A 190 30.59 -15.00 -45.27
CA GLY A 190 31.33 -13.75 -45.01
C GLY A 190 31.08 -12.57 -45.95
N SER A 191 29.83 -12.16 -46.10
CA SER A 191 29.34 -11.07 -46.93
C SER A 191 28.42 -10.18 -46.11
N VAL A 192 28.52 -8.87 -46.31
CA VAL A 192 27.65 -7.85 -45.72
C VAL A 192 26.21 -8.08 -46.22
N VAL A 193 25.32 -8.52 -45.34
CA VAL A 193 23.90 -8.67 -45.67
C VAL A 193 23.19 -7.34 -45.39
N PHE A 194 22.80 -6.63 -46.45
CA PHE A 194 21.86 -5.53 -46.32
C PHE A 194 20.46 -6.11 -46.10
N GLY A 195 19.84 -5.76 -44.97
CA GLY A 195 18.52 -6.27 -44.59
C GLY A 195 17.45 -5.92 -45.63
N ASN A 196 16.51 -6.85 -45.84
CA ASN A 196 15.37 -6.64 -46.72
C ASN A 196 14.43 -5.58 -46.12
N PRO A 197 14.17 -4.45 -46.81
CA PRO A 197 13.35 -3.35 -46.26
C PRO A 197 11.87 -3.72 -46.06
N ASN A 198 11.41 -4.83 -46.63
CA ASN A 198 10.04 -5.35 -46.48
C ASN A 198 9.95 -6.52 -45.49
N ALA A 199 11.02 -6.84 -44.77
CA ALA A 199 10.99 -7.92 -43.77
C ALA A 199 10.09 -7.52 -42.59
N LYS A 200 9.15 -8.41 -42.23
CA LYS A 200 8.24 -8.23 -41.09
C LYS A 200 8.90 -8.49 -39.73
N VAL A 201 10.16 -8.89 -39.74
CA VAL A 201 10.96 -9.24 -38.57
C VAL A 201 12.25 -8.46 -38.62
N THR A 202 12.54 -7.76 -37.53
CA THR A 202 13.78 -7.02 -37.31
C THR A 202 14.69 -7.89 -36.44
N ILE A 203 15.91 -8.15 -36.90
CA ILE A 203 16.95 -8.79 -36.08
C ILE A 203 17.48 -7.69 -35.14
N THR A 204 17.23 -7.85 -33.83
CA THR A 204 17.51 -6.80 -32.84
C THR A 204 18.84 -6.98 -32.09
N GLU A 205 19.52 -8.12 -32.23
CA GLU A 205 20.70 -8.39 -31.41
C GLU A 205 21.77 -9.17 -32.19
N PHE A 206 22.95 -8.57 -32.33
CA PHE A 206 24.17 -9.24 -32.73
C PHE A 206 25.00 -9.46 -31.47
N THR A 207 25.16 -10.72 -31.06
CA THR A 207 26.12 -11.06 -29.99
C THR A 207 27.47 -11.33 -30.64
N ASP A 208 28.31 -10.29 -30.71
CA ASP A 208 29.71 -10.43 -31.08
C ASP A 208 30.46 -11.13 -29.92
N PHE A 209 30.57 -12.45 -29.99
CA PHE A 209 31.53 -13.19 -29.17
C PHE A 209 32.86 -13.21 -29.93
N GLN A 210 33.81 -12.39 -29.47
CA GLN A 210 35.24 -12.51 -29.81
C GLN A 210 35.95 -13.44 -28.83
#